data_AF-A0A7Y5ICS2-F1
#
_entry.id   AF-A0A7Y5ICS2-F1
#
_cell.length_a   1.000
_cell.length_b   1.000
_cell.length_c   1.000
_cell.angle_alpha   90.00
_cell.angle_beta   90.00
_cell.angle_gamma   90.00
#
_symmetry.space_group_name_H-M   'P 1'
#
loop_
_entity.id
_entity.type
_entity.pdbx_description
1 polymer ?
#
loop_
_entity_poly.entity_id
_entity_poly.type
_entity_poly.pdbx_seq_one_letter_code
_entity_poly.pdbx_strand_id
1 'polypeptide(L)'
;MICTSCGINNKEDATRCYGCGLPLEHDKHQTVSHKKKGPKVKSQKTQKRSFDSRLIVPVACGVILLVGMIFLFIPKSSHSSLVTPLDPASIGRLQAKGLTVASMDDKKDIIAQFICPCGKCKIKDDLKDCHCKHPKGAEEVKQYIYERIQENKYSPIQIIEMVSQKYGGRKI
;
A
#
# COMPACT_ATOMS: atom_id res chain seq x y z
N MET A 1 1.91 12.11 -8.95
CA MET A 1 0.93 11.99 -10.06
C MET A 1 -0.49 11.90 -9.52
N ILE A 2 -1.42 12.64 -10.12
CA ILE A 2 -2.80 12.73 -9.63
C ILE A 2 -3.66 11.62 -10.26
N CYS A 3 -4.41 10.89 -9.44
CA CYS A 3 -5.35 9.89 -9.93
C CYS A 3 -6.55 10.57 -10.58
N THR A 4 -6.83 10.25 -11.84
CA THR A 4 -7.95 10.82 -12.61
C THR A 4 -9.32 10.39 -12.09
N SER A 5 -9.40 9.30 -11.32
CA SER A 5 -10.66 8.79 -10.79
C SER A 5 -11.01 9.32 -9.41
N CYS A 6 -10.02 9.59 -8.53
CA CYS A 6 -10.30 10.00 -7.15
C CYS A 6 -9.54 11.25 -6.69
N GLY A 7 -8.76 11.90 -7.55
CA GLY A 7 -8.08 13.18 -7.26
C GLY A 7 -6.89 13.09 -6.29
N ILE A 8 -6.59 11.91 -5.75
CA ILE A 8 -5.49 11.71 -4.81
C ILE A 8 -4.14 11.81 -5.53
N ASN A 9 -3.19 12.53 -4.93
CA ASN A 9 -1.81 12.59 -5.40
C ASN A 9 -1.00 11.39 -4.90
N ASN A 10 -0.43 10.64 -5.83
CA ASN A 10 0.35 9.42 -5.61
C ASN A 10 1.83 9.69 -5.92
N LYS A 11 2.74 8.84 -5.41
CA LYS A 11 4.15 8.86 -5.80
C LYS A 11 4.28 8.67 -7.32
N GLU A 12 5.32 9.24 -7.92
CA GLU A 12 5.50 9.21 -9.38
C GLU A 12 5.78 7.80 -9.93
N ASP A 13 6.26 6.89 -9.09
CA ASP A 13 6.50 5.48 -9.38
C ASP A 13 5.35 4.56 -8.94
N ALA A 14 4.25 5.11 -8.44
CA ALA A 14 3.12 4.34 -7.96
C ALA A 14 2.35 3.71 -9.14
N THR A 15 2.42 2.39 -9.28
CA THR A 15 1.67 1.66 -10.32
C THR A 15 0.15 1.65 -10.09
N ARG A 16 -0.30 1.97 -8.87
CA ARG A 16 -1.70 2.01 -8.47
C ARG A 16 -1.95 3.17 -7.52
N CYS A 17 -3.16 3.71 -7.57
CA CYS A 17 -3.58 4.74 -6.63
C CYS A 17 -3.81 4.14 -5.24
N TYR A 18 -3.22 4.72 -4.19
CA TYR A 18 -3.46 4.26 -2.82
C TYR A 18 -4.85 4.63 -2.28
N GLY A 19 -5.49 5.63 -2.89
CA GLY A 19 -6.85 6.03 -2.57
C GLY A 19 -7.89 5.05 -3.08
N CYS A 20 -7.97 4.88 -4.40
CA CYS A 20 -9.02 4.09 -5.05
C CYS A 20 -8.58 2.73 -5.59
N GLY A 21 -7.28 2.42 -5.58
CA GLY A 21 -6.75 1.13 -6.06
C GLY A 21 -6.64 0.98 -7.59
N LEU A 22 -7.11 1.99 -8.36
CA LEU A 22 -7.03 1.97 -9.82
C LEU A 22 -5.57 2.05 -10.31
N PRO A 23 -5.23 1.36 -11.41
CA PRO A 23 -3.93 1.48 -12.02
C PRO A 23 -3.69 2.93 -12.45
N LEU A 24 -2.48 3.42 -12.18
CA LEU A 24 -2.06 4.74 -12.62
C LEU A 24 -1.30 4.56 -13.94
N GLU A 25 -1.77 5.19 -15.01
CA GLU A 25 -1.03 5.21 -16.27
C GLU A 25 0.20 6.10 -16.10
N HIS A 26 1.37 5.47 -16.04
CA HIS A 26 2.63 6.18 -16.23
C HIS A 26 2.82 6.38 -17.73
N ASP A 27 2.79 7.63 -18.18
CA ASP A 27 3.32 8.00 -19.48
C ASP A 27 4.82 7.69 -19.49
N LYS A 28 5.14 6.46 -19.87
CA LYS A 28 6.50 6.09 -20.22
C LYS A 28 6.82 6.90 -21.47
N HIS A 29 7.55 8.01 -21.29
CA HIS A 29 8.30 8.60 -22.38
C HIS A 29 9.05 7.46 -23.09
N GLN A 30 8.60 7.19 -24.31
CA GLN A 30 9.14 6.17 -25.19
C GLN A 30 10.60 6.53 -25.47
N THR A 31 11.54 5.82 -24.85
CA THR A 31 12.79 5.53 -25.55
C THR A 31 12.45 4.47 -26.60
N VAL A 32 12.26 4.96 -27.82
CA VAL A 32 12.12 4.16 -29.02
C VAL A 32 13.31 3.19 -29.09
N SER A 33 13.04 1.90 -29.05
CA SER A 33 13.95 0.93 -29.64
C SER A 33 13.17 -0.19 -30.31
N HIS A 34 13.44 -0.28 -31.60
CA HIS A 34 12.75 -1.05 -32.60
C HIS A 34 12.74 -2.54 -32.27
N LYS A 35 11.55 -3.13 -32.41
CA LYS A 35 11.35 -4.58 -32.54
C LYS A 35 11.52 -4.95 -34.01
N LYS A 36 12.37 -5.95 -34.33
CA LYS A 36 12.03 -7.03 -35.28
C LYS A 36 13.09 -8.17 -35.32
N LYS A 37 12.61 -9.35 -34.90
CA LYS A 37 12.76 -10.73 -35.43
C LYS A 37 14.15 -11.40 -35.50
N GLY A 38 14.21 -12.62 -34.94
CA GLY A 38 15.39 -13.51 -34.84
C GLY A 38 15.88 -14.12 -36.17
N PRO A 39 16.89 -15.02 -36.15
CA PRO A 39 16.65 -16.42 -35.79
C PRO A 39 17.75 -17.12 -34.95
N LYS A 40 17.44 -18.37 -34.53
CA LYS A 40 18.25 -19.36 -33.79
C LYS A 40 19.68 -19.53 -34.32
N VAL A 41 20.70 -19.69 -33.45
CA VAL A 41 21.83 -20.66 -33.60
C VAL A 41 22.57 -20.87 -32.25
N LYS A 42 22.70 -22.16 -31.90
CA LYS A 42 23.73 -22.96 -31.17
C LYS A 42 24.56 -22.38 -29.99
N SER A 43 24.39 -23.07 -28.85
CA SER A 43 25.42 -23.64 -27.95
C SER A 43 26.89 -23.26 -28.21
N GLN A 44 27.57 -22.72 -27.19
CA GLN A 44 28.85 -23.25 -26.71
C GLN A 44 29.34 -22.62 -25.39
N LYS A 45 29.78 -23.52 -24.49
CA LYS A 45 30.90 -23.44 -23.55
C LYS A 45 30.98 -22.32 -22.49
N THR A 46 30.78 -22.78 -21.25
CA THR A 46 31.59 -22.56 -20.05
C THR A 46 32.85 -21.71 -20.21
N GLN A 47 32.94 -20.62 -19.45
CA GLN A 47 34.23 -20.12 -18.97
C GLN A 47 34.09 -19.58 -17.54
N LYS A 48 34.51 -20.41 -16.58
CA LYS A 48 34.89 -19.96 -15.24
C LYS A 48 36.09 -19.03 -15.40
N ARG A 49 36.01 -17.81 -14.85
CA ARG A 49 37.19 -17.05 -14.47
C ARG A 49 36.97 -16.49 -13.07
N SER A 50 37.66 -17.13 -12.14
CA SER A 50 38.10 -16.59 -10.86
C SER A 50 38.86 -15.29 -11.09
N PHE A 51 38.52 -14.25 -10.33
CA PHE A 51 39.43 -13.12 -10.15
C PHE A 51 39.46 -12.72 -8.68
N ASP A 52 40.69 -12.49 -8.24
CA ASP A 52 41.19 -12.63 -6.88
C ASP A 52 40.60 -11.67 -5.85
N SER A 53 40.23 -12.26 -4.70
CA SER A 53 40.08 -11.58 -3.43
C SER A 53 41.45 -11.48 -2.76
N ARG A 54 42.07 -10.29 -2.77
CA ARG A 54 43.14 -9.84 -1.84
C ARG A 54 43.69 -8.48 -2.28
N LEU A 55 42.98 -7.36 -2.06
CA LEU A 55 43.63 -6.03 -1.91
C LEU A 55 42.70 -4.85 -1.52
N ILE A 56 41.75 -4.97 -0.58
CA ILE A 56 41.01 -3.77 -0.12
C ILE A 56 40.73 -3.85 1.40
N VAL A 57 41.79 -3.73 2.19
CA VAL A 57 41.79 -3.56 3.65
C VAL A 57 42.92 -2.54 3.88
N PRO A 58 42.69 -1.21 4.06
CA PRO A 58 42.00 -0.67 5.23
C PRO A 58 41.36 0.75 5.05
N VAL A 59 40.72 1.09 3.92
CA VAL A 59 40.02 2.41 3.77
C VAL A 59 38.53 2.33 4.13
N ALA A 60 38.00 1.11 4.30
CA ALA A 60 36.57 0.87 4.49
C ALA A 60 36.03 1.19 5.91
N CYS A 61 36.87 1.37 6.93
CA CYS A 61 36.36 1.65 8.29
C CYS A 61 35.95 3.11 8.52
N GLY A 62 36.50 4.08 7.79
CA GLY A 62 36.22 5.51 8.02
C GLY A 62 34.87 5.98 7.49
N VAL A 63 34.39 5.41 6.37
CA VAL A 63 33.17 5.86 5.70
C VAL A 63 31.90 5.28 6.34
N ILE A 64 31.98 4.11 6.96
CA ILE A 64 30.82 3.42 7.57
C ILE A 64 30.31 4.17 8.81
N LEU A 65 31.18 4.84 9.56
CA LEU A 65 30.78 5.60 10.76
C LEU A 65 30.13 6.97 10.46
N LEU A 66 30.41 7.58 9.29
CA LEU A 66 29.78 8.84 8.89
C LEU A 66 28.36 8.65 8.33
N VAL A 67 28.09 7.55 7.63
CA VAL A 67 26.74 7.25 7.11
C VAL A 67 25.79 6.83 8.25
N GLY A 68 26.29 6.17 9.30
CA GLY A 68 25.48 5.75 10.45
C GLY A 68 24.93 6.89 11.31
N MET A 69 25.67 8.00 11.43
CA MET A 69 25.24 9.18 12.22
C MET A 69 24.15 10.01 11.55
N ILE A 70 24.00 9.93 10.22
CA ILE A 70 22.96 10.66 9.48
C ILE A 70 21.57 10.03 9.69
N PHE A 71 21.48 8.73 9.98
CA PHE A 71 20.19 8.04 10.21
C PHE A 71 19.56 8.31 11.59
N LEU A 72 20.31 8.86 12.55
CA LEU A 72 19.77 9.19 13.88
C LEU A 72 19.12 10.57 13.97
N PHE A 73 19.23 11.38 12.91
CA PHE A 73 18.69 12.75 12.86
C PHE A 73 17.55 12.91 11.85
N ILE A 74 16.74 11.87 11.63
CA ILE A 74 15.43 12.06 10.99
C ILE A 74 14.47 12.54 12.09
N PRO A 75 14.07 13.83 12.12
CA PRO A 75 13.03 14.27 13.03
C PRO A 75 11.79 13.46 12.74
N LYS A 76 11.27 12.79 13.77
CA LYS A 76 9.99 12.08 13.73
C LYS A 76 8.94 13.10 13.28
N SER A 77 8.55 13.06 12.01
CA SER A 77 7.52 13.95 11.48
C SER A 77 6.21 13.60 12.18
N SER A 78 5.83 14.43 13.14
CA SER A 78 4.48 14.43 13.69
C SER A 78 3.55 14.89 12.56
N HIS A 79 3.04 13.93 11.80
CA HIS A 79 1.93 14.17 10.88
C HIS A 79 0.68 14.41 11.71
N SER A 80 0.48 15.67 12.14
CA SER A 80 -0.83 16.17 12.52
C SER A 80 -1.71 16.11 11.29
N SER A 81 -2.46 15.02 11.15
CA SER A 81 -3.46 14.90 10.11
C SER A 81 -4.66 15.71 10.54
N LEU A 82 -4.80 16.89 9.92
CA LEU A 82 -5.99 17.73 9.99
C LEU A 82 -7.18 16.90 9.50
N VAL A 83 -8.07 16.55 10.40
CA VAL A 83 -9.29 15.80 10.13
C VAL A 83 -10.27 16.73 9.41
N THR A 84 -10.50 16.51 8.11
CA THR A 84 -11.65 17.05 7.38
C THR A 84 -12.91 16.20 7.64
N PRO A 85 -14.12 16.76 7.48
CA PRO A 85 -15.31 16.26 8.15
C PRO A 85 -15.90 15.05 7.40
N LEU A 86 -15.79 13.85 7.98
CA LEU A 86 -16.79 12.81 7.72
C LEU A 86 -18.00 13.00 8.64
N ASP A 87 -19.10 12.36 8.26
CA ASP A 87 -20.39 12.34 8.93
C ASP A 87 -20.27 12.26 10.47
N PRO A 88 -20.65 13.32 11.22
CA PRO A 88 -20.24 13.51 12.61
C PRO A 88 -20.76 12.42 13.56
N ALA A 89 -21.87 11.75 13.22
CA ALA A 89 -22.46 10.71 14.05
C ALA A 89 -21.62 9.42 14.10
N SER A 90 -20.93 9.08 13.01
CA SER A 90 -20.15 7.84 12.90
C SER A 90 -18.73 8.02 13.44
N ILE A 91 -18.13 9.20 13.22
CA ILE A 91 -16.84 9.57 13.78
C ILE A 91 -16.91 9.68 15.30
N GLY A 92 -17.92 10.34 15.87
CA GLY A 92 -18.00 10.55 17.32
C GLY A 92 -17.99 9.23 18.11
N ARG A 93 -18.61 8.18 17.55
CA ARG A 93 -18.60 6.83 18.12
C ARG A 93 -17.26 6.11 17.95
N LEU A 94 -16.63 6.22 16.78
CA LEU A 94 -15.31 5.61 16.51
C LEU A 94 -14.16 6.33 17.23
N GLN A 95 -14.25 7.64 17.47
CA GLN A 95 -13.25 8.40 18.21
C GLN A 95 -13.30 8.10 19.71
N ALA A 96 -14.49 7.96 20.29
CA ALA A 96 -14.64 7.51 21.68
C ALA A 96 -14.15 6.05 21.88
N LYS A 97 -14.34 5.19 20.87
CA LYS A 97 -13.87 3.79 20.85
C LYS A 97 -12.45 3.60 20.30
N GLY A 98 -11.83 4.64 19.78
CA GLY A 98 -10.53 4.56 19.09
C GLY A 98 -9.36 4.17 20.00
N LEU A 99 -9.58 4.29 21.32
CA LEU A 99 -8.64 3.86 22.37
C LEU A 99 -8.91 2.45 22.89
N THR A 100 -10.07 1.86 22.61
CA THR A 100 -10.44 0.52 23.07
C THR A 100 -10.18 -0.52 21.98
N VAL A 101 -9.93 -1.76 22.38
CA VAL A 101 -9.81 -2.90 21.46
C VAL A 101 -11.12 -3.03 20.67
N ALA A 102 -11.01 -3.25 19.36
CA ALA A 102 -12.16 -3.42 18.49
C ALA A 102 -12.94 -4.69 18.86
N SER A 103 -14.26 -4.57 18.83
CA SER A 103 -15.20 -5.66 19.06
C SER A 103 -15.93 -6.04 17.77
N MET A 104 -16.63 -7.16 17.80
CA MET A 104 -17.45 -7.60 16.66
C MET A 104 -18.60 -6.63 16.32
N ASP A 105 -19.02 -5.79 17.27
CA ASP A 105 -20.01 -4.74 17.04
C ASP A 105 -19.46 -3.63 16.14
N ASP A 106 -18.15 -3.37 16.23
CA ASP A 106 -17.47 -2.34 15.44
C ASP A 106 -17.23 -2.77 13.99
N LYS A 107 -17.41 -4.07 13.68
CA LYS A 107 -17.16 -4.63 12.34
C LYS A 107 -17.92 -3.88 11.25
N LYS A 108 -19.20 -3.58 11.47
CA LYS A 108 -20.04 -2.88 10.49
C LYS A 108 -19.57 -1.46 10.26
N ASP A 109 -19.19 -0.77 11.33
CA ASP A 109 -18.71 0.61 11.30
C ASP A 109 -17.37 0.71 10.58
N ILE A 110 -16.45 -0.25 10.82
CA ILE A 110 -15.17 -0.37 10.11
C ILE A 110 -15.42 -0.62 8.62
N ILE A 111 -16.28 -1.60 8.26
CA ILE A 111 -16.59 -1.91 6.85
C ILE A 111 -17.21 -0.71 6.13
N ALA A 112 -18.06 0.07 6.80
CA ALA A 112 -18.72 1.23 6.22
C ALA A 112 -17.75 2.34 5.77
N GLN A 113 -16.53 2.35 6.33
CA GLN A 113 -15.46 3.29 5.93
C GLN A 113 -14.85 3.00 4.57
N PHE A 114 -15.22 1.90 3.90
CA PHE A 114 -14.57 1.46 2.67
C PHE A 114 -15.51 1.29 1.49
N ILE A 115 -14.98 1.58 0.31
CA ILE A 115 -15.49 1.11 -0.97
C ILE A 115 -14.83 -0.24 -1.35
N CYS A 116 -15.46 -1.01 -2.22
CA CYS A 116 -14.89 -2.27 -2.69
C CYS A 116 -13.67 -2.02 -3.61
N PRO A 117 -12.45 -2.46 -3.25
CA PRO A 117 -11.24 -2.09 -3.98
C PRO A 117 -10.96 -2.96 -5.22
N CYS A 118 -11.85 -3.89 -5.57
CA CYS A 118 -11.61 -4.83 -6.65
C CYS A 118 -11.65 -4.21 -8.06
N GLY A 119 -12.28 -3.04 -8.22
CA GLY A 119 -12.40 -2.31 -9.49
C GLY A 119 -13.21 -3.03 -10.60
N LYS A 120 -13.87 -4.14 -10.29
CA LYS A 120 -14.64 -4.96 -11.26
C LYS A 120 -16.14 -4.99 -11.00
N CYS A 121 -16.56 -4.61 -9.80
CA CYS A 121 -17.97 -4.55 -9.44
C CYS A 121 -18.60 -3.31 -10.08
N LYS A 122 -19.67 -3.51 -10.87
CA LYS A 122 -20.51 -2.42 -11.37
C LYS A 122 -21.61 -2.01 -10.40
N ILE A 123 -21.87 -2.86 -9.40
CA ILE A 123 -23.02 -2.75 -8.50
C ILE A 123 -22.49 -2.47 -7.10
N LYS A 124 -22.67 -1.21 -6.67
CA LYS A 124 -22.42 -0.66 -5.34
C LYS A 124 -20.94 -0.53 -4.97
N ASP A 125 -20.50 0.72 -4.98
CA ASP A 125 -19.16 1.12 -4.56
C ASP A 125 -18.92 0.81 -3.08
N ASP A 126 -19.96 0.75 -2.25
CA ASP A 126 -19.85 0.45 -0.82
C ASP A 126 -19.41 -1.00 -0.53
N LEU A 127 -18.33 -1.15 0.25
CA LEU A 127 -17.84 -2.47 0.69
C LEU A 127 -18.91 -3.24 1.48
N LYS A 128 -19.74 -2.55 2.25
CA LYS A 128 -20.80 -3.16 3.07
C LYS A 128 -21.75 -4.04 2.24
N ASP A 129 -22.14 -3.56 1.07
CA ASP A 129 -23.14 -4.21 0.21
C ASP A 129 -22.52 -5.12 -0.84
N CYS A 130 -21.20 -5.06 -1.03
CA CYS A 130 -20.49 -5.85 -2.02
C CYS A 130 -20.17 -7.26 -1.51
N HIS A 131 -20.29 -8.27 -2.38
CA HIS A 131 -20.05 -9.70 -2.08
C HIS A 131 -19.20 -10.38 -3.16
N CYS A 132 -18.29 -9.64 -3.80
CA CYS A 132 -17.48 -10.19 -4.87
C CYS A 132 -16.32 -11.06 -4.34
N LYS A 133 -15.99 -12.09 -5.14
CA LYS A 133 -14.91 -13.07 -4.91
C LYS A 133 -13.66 -12.82 -5.75
N HIS A 134 -13.56 -11.65 -6.36
CA HIS A 134 -12.36 -11.30 -7.12
C HIS A 134 -11.17 -11.14 -6.18
N PRO A 135 -9.92 -11.28 -6.67
CA PRO A 135 -8.75 -10.92 -5.89
C PRO A 135 -8.85 -9.48 -5.38
N LYS A 136 -8.53 -9.25 -4.10
CA LYS A 136 -8.76 -7.98 -3.39
C LYS A 136 -10.24 -7.56 -3.39
N GLY A 137 -11.13 -8.56 -3.36
CA GLY A 137 -12.57 -8.43 -3.40
C GLY A 137 -13.20 -8.18 -2.04
N ALA A 138 -14.52 -8.01 -2.05
CA ALA A 138 -15.26 -7.69 -0.84
C ALA A 138 -15.13 -8.79 0.22
N GLU A 139 -15.17 -10.07 -0.17
CA GLU A 139 -15.02 -11.18 0.78
C GLU A 139 -13.63 -11.16 1.45
N GLU A 140 -12.56 -10.98 0.68
CA GLU A 140 -11.19 -10.93 1.19
C GLU A 140 -10.99 -9.78 2.17
N VAL A 141 -11.51 -8.58 1.85
CA VAL A 141 -11.39 -7.41 2.73
C VAL A 141 -12.22 -7.58 3.99
N LYS A 142 -13.47 -8.06 3.88
CA LYS A 142 -14.34 -8.32 5.04
C LYS A 142 -13.76 -9.40 5.95
N GLN A 143 -13.17 -10.44 5.38
CA GLN A 143 -12.50 -11.50 6.11
C GLN A 143 -11.27 -10.97 6.85
N TYR A 144 -10.45 -10.16 6.19
CA TYR A 144 -9.30 -9.53 6.83
C TYR A 144 -9.72 -8.62 8.01
N ILE A 145 -10.78 -7.83 7.87
CA ILE A 145 -11.33 -7.03 8.98
C ILE A 145 -11.76 -7.93 10.14
N TYR A 146 -12.48 -9.02 9.84
CA TYR A 146 -12.92 -9.98 10.84
C TYR A 146 -11.75 -10.58 11.62
N GLU A 147 -10.70 -11.04 10.92
CA GLU A 147 -9.50 -11.60 11.54
C GLU A 147 -8.82 -10.58 12.46
N ARG A 148 -8.68 -9.31 12.02
CA ARG A 148 -8.05 -8.27 12.84
C ARG A 148 -8.83 -7.93 14.11
N ILE A 149 -10.16 -8.06 14.09
CA ILE A 149 -10.99 -7.91 15.29
C ILE A 149 -10.78 -9.12 16.23
N GLN A 150 -10.76 -10.34 15.69
CA GLN A 150 -10.57 -11.58 16.46
C GLN A 150 -9.19 -11.67 17.12
N GLU A 151 -8.18 -11.02 16.57
CA GLU A 151 -6.87 -10.89 17.21
C GLU A 151 -6.92 -10.13 18.55
N ASN A 152 -8.03 -9.45 18.90
CA ASN A 152 -8.25 -8.74 20.16
C ASN A 152 -7.10 -7.79 20.57
N LYS A 153 -6.42 -7.24 19.57
CA LYS A 153 -5.21 -6.43 19.74
C LYS A 153 -5.35 -5.01 19.24
N TYR A 154 -6.18 -4.80 18.23
CA TYR A 154 -6.22 -3.56 17.48
C TYR A 154 -7.49 -2.76 17.78
N SER A 155 -7.37 -1.43 17.83
CA SER A 155 -8.54 -0.56 17.88
C SER A 155 -9.19 -0.42 16.50
N PRO A 156 -10.46 0.03 16.42
CA PRO A 156 -11.13 0.21 15.13
C PRO A 156 -10.35 1.12 14.16
N ILE A 157 -9.72 2.18 14.68
CA ILE A 157 -8.89 3.11 13.89
C ILE A 157 -7.67 2.40 13.32
N GLN A 158 -6.97 1.60 14.12
CA GLN A 158 -5.81 0.82 13.64
C GLN A 158 -6.22 -0.18 12.56
N ILE A 159 -7.38 -0.84 12.72
CA ILE A 159 -7.89 -1.75 11.70
C ILE A 159 -8.20 -1.01 10.39
N ILE A 160 -8.82 0.18 10.48
CA ILE A 160 -9.09 1.03 9.31
C ILE A 160 -7.77 1.39 8.59
N GLU A 161 -6.74 1.79 9.33
CA GLU A 161 -5.43 2.12 8.75
C GLU A 161 -4.79 0.91 8.08
N MET A 162 -4.79 -0.26 8.73
CA MET A 162 -4.26 -1.50 8.18
C MET A 162 -4.98 -1.93 6.90
N VAL A 163 -6.32 -1.81 6.86
CA VAL A 163 -7.11 -2.12 5.65
C VAL A 163 -6.80 -1.13 4.54
N SER A 164 -6.78 0.17 4.86
CA SER A 164 -6.47 1.22 3.89
C SER A 164 -5.09 1.06 3.30
N GLN A 165 -4.09 0.68 4.10
CA GLN A 165 -2.73 0.46 3.62
C GLN A 165 -2.62 -0.80 2.73
N LYS A 166 -3.33 -1.87 3.09
CA LYS A 166 -3.25 -3.16 2.40
C LYS A 166 -4.08 -3.21 1.10
N TYR A 167 -5.27 -2.62 1.13
CA TYR A 167 -6.25 -2.74 0.04
C TYR A 167 -6.68 -1.40 -0.57
N GLY A 168 -6.46 -0.28 0.10
CA GLY A 168 -6.99 1.03 -0.31
C GLY A 168 -8.49 1.15 -0.08
N GLY A 169 -9.15 2.01 -0.86
CA GLY A 169 -10.61 2.11 -0.90
C GLY A 169 -11.22 2.78 0.33
N ARG A 170 -10.46 3.50 1.15
CA ARG A 170 -11.02 4.25 2.27
C ARG A 170 -11.84 5.44 1.75
N LYS A 171 -13.06 5.61 2.24
CA LYS A 171 -13.89 6.79 1.99
C LYS A 171 -13.29 7.99 2.74
N ILE A 172 -13.19 9.12 2.06
CA ILE A 172 -12.64 10.37 2.58
C ILE A 172 -13.78 11.35 2.82
#